data_AF-A0A1B6F8S2-F1
#
_entry.id   AF-A0A1B6F8S2-F1
#
_cell.length_a   1.000
_cell.length_b   1.000
_cell.length_c   1.000
_cell.angle_alpha   90.00
_cell.angle_beta   90.00
_cell.angle_gamma   90.00
#
_symmetry.space_group_name_H-M   'P 1'
#
loop_
_entity.id
_entity.type
_entity.pdbx_description
1 polymer ?
#
loop_
_entity_poly.entity_id
_entity_poly.type
_entity_poly.pdbx_seq_one_letter_code
_entity_poly.pdbx_strand_id
1 'polypeptide(L)'
;RYQCSQVPVSDMLPVVAVLLFVTLASSNSTQPPDPQPCPPEKLTTYRVVLHTFWTRDLFPKHYPEWRPPAQWSKLIGKSHSRSYSLFRLGQKASPGVKAFSEIGRGDLLEAPGPGVFDEFVAPAIPTGAGRTEAQFFVDGNHSRVSLMSRIIPSPDWFIGIDSFNLCVDGNWLDTITIEVDPLDAGTDNGFTFTAPNWATSPQGVIYRITSRYPSHPAGSFYYPYLKRLPPIATFQFIKTREYELNEVFHHSEDDKRYDLVNLDQSNTISVINSNNDIQLEMEAERREQEMRLQQQLATKLPSATLTPPPPLALAP
;
A
#
# COMPACT_ATOMS: atom_id res chain seq x y z
N ARG A 1 47.22 41.06 3.88
CA ARG A 1 48.68 41.17 3.63
C ARG A 1 49.36 40.06 4.41
N TYR A 2 49.80 38.99 3.75
CA TYR A 2 51.04 38.29 4.11
C TYR A 2 51.62 37.75 2.79
N GLN A 3 52.92 37.95 2.65
CA GLN A 3 53.67 38.00 1.41
C GLN A 3 54.63 36.81 1.42
N CYS A 4 54.66 36.02 0.33
CA CYS A 4 55.62 34.93 0.17
C CYS A 4 57.01 35.47 -0.14
N SER A 5 58.03 34.86 0.48
CA SER A 5 59.44 35.03 0.14
C SER A 5 59.99 33.68 -0.33
N GLN A 6 60.73 33.70 -1.44
CA GLN A 6 61.39 32.55 -2.06
C GLN A 6 62.84 32.42 -1.58
N VAL A 7 63.37 31.19 -1.54
CA VAL A 7 64.81 30.91 -1.47
C VAL A 7 65.13 29.76 -2.44
N PRO A 8 66.26 29.80 -3.20
CA PRO A 8 66.46 29.01 -4.40
C PRO A 8 67.17 27.67 -4.16
N VAL A 9 67.07 26.79 -5.17
CA VAL A 9 67.65 25.44 -5.24
C VAL A 9 69.03 25.53 -5.88
N SER A 10 70.04 24.90 -5.28
CA SER A 10 71.38 24.72 -5.85
C SER A 10 71.68 23.24 -6.06
N ASP A 11 71.89 22.92 -7.34
CA ASP A 11 72.82 22.00 -8.01
C ASP A 11 73.45 20.75 -7.31
N MET A 12 73.25 19.63 -8.05
CA MET A 12 74.25 18.65 -8.57
C MET A 12 74.69 17.39 -7.77
N LEU A 13 74.17 16.25 -8.27
CA LEU A 13 74.80 14.94 -8.61
C LEU A 13 75.21 13.92 -7.51
N PRO A 14 75.32 12.59 -7.82
CA PRO A 14 75.09 11.88 -9.08
C PRO A 14 74.11 10.69 -9.04
N VAL A 15 73.78 10.25 -10.25
CA VAL A 15 72.92 9.15 -10.68
C VAL A 15 73.39 7.80 -10.14
N VAL A 16 72.49 7.05 -9.51
CA VAL A 16 72.58 5.59 -9.36
C VAL A 16 71.41 4.98 -10.12
N ALA A 17 71.71 4.37 -11.27
CA ALA A 17 70.74 3.63 -12.06
C ALA A 17 70.41 2.31 -11.36
N VAL A 18 69.28 2.27 -10.66
CA VAL A 18 68.68 1.02 -10.19
C VAL A 18 67.57 0.65 -11.16
N LEU A 19 67.83 -0.35 -12.00
CA LEU A 19 66.83 -1.02 -12.82
C LEU A 19 65.87 -1.77 -11.90
N LEU A 20 64.78 -1.10 -11.49
CA LEU A 20 63.66 -1.73 -10.79
C LEU A 20 62.61 -2.12 -11.84
N PHE A 21 62.51 -3.43 -12.09
CA PHE A 21 61.41 -4.02 -12.84
C PHE A 21 60.09 -3.71 -12.11
N VAL A 22 59.35 -2.71 -12.58
CA VAL A 22 57.97 -2.47 -12.15
C VAL A 22 57.12 -3.56 -12.78
N THR A 23 56.85 -4.62 -12.03
CA THR A 23 55.74 -5.52 -12.34
C THR A 23 54.46 -4.72 -12.16
N LEU A 24 53.77 -4.40 -13.27
CA LEU A 24 52.41 -3.91 -13.26
C LEU A 24 51.52 -5.01 -12.65
N ALA A 25 51.35 -4.96 -11.34
CA ALA A 25 50.25 -5.64 -10.69
C ALA A 25 49.00 -4.90 -11.13
N SER A 26 48.29 -5.47 -12.11
CA SER A 26 46.95 -5.07 -12.49
C SER A 26 46.07 -5.21 -11.25
N SER A 27 45.90 -4.12 -10.49
CA SER A 27 44.85 -4.03 -9.50
C SER A 27 43.54 -4.07 -10.28
N ASN A 28 42.94 -5.25 -10.40
CA ASN A 28 41.53 -5.36 -10.76
C ASN A 28 40.78 -4.58 -9.68
N SER A 29 40.46 -3.33 -9.99
CA SER A 29 39.47 -2.55 -9.27
C SER A 29 38.15 -3.25 -9.50
N THR A 30 37.84 -4.22 -8.64
CA THR A 30 36.51 -4.84 -8.55
C THR A 30 35.54 -3.70 -8.28
N GLN A 31 34.86 -3.23 -9.33
CA GLN A 31 33.71 -2.36 -9.13
C GLN A 31 32.74 -3.12 -8.20
N PRO A 32 32.12 -2.44 -7.23
CA PRO A 32 31.07 -3.07 -6.45
C PRO A 32 30.05 -3.66 -7.44
N PRO A 33 29.54 -4.88 -7.18
CA PRO A 33 28.58 -5.51 -8.06
C PRO A 33 27.41 -4.55 -8.31
N ASP A 34 26.99 -4.42 -9.58
CA ASP A 34 25.84 -3.59 -9.92
C ASP A 34 24.63 -4.01 -9.08
N PRO A 35 23.83 -3.06 -8.57
CA PRO A 35 22.67 -3.35 -7.75
C PRO A 35 21.78 -4.36 -8.47
N GLN A 36 21.60 -5.53 -7.87
CA GLN A 36 20.82 -6.59 -8.49
C GLN A 36 19.36 -6.13 -8.64
N PRO A 37 18.78 -6.23 -9.85
CA PRO A 37 17.38 -5.87 -10.06
C PRO A 37 16.47 -6.80 -9.26
N CYS A 38 15.31 -6.28 -8.85
CA CYS A 38 14.33 -7.04 -8.10
C CYS A 38 13.78 -8.18 -8.97
N PRO A 39 13.69 -9.42 -8.47
CA PRO A 39 13.21 -10.55 -9.24
C PRO A 39 11.81 -10.28 -9.83
N PRO A 40 11.67 -10.14 -11.16
CA PRO A 40 10.39 -9.74 -11.76
C PRO A 40 9.32 -10.84 -11.65
N GLU A 41 9.75 -12.09 -11.48
CA GLU A 41 8.86 -13.26 -11.43
C GLU A 41 8.31 -13.56 -10.02
N LYS A 42 8.71 -12.77 -9.02
CA LYS A 42 8.27 -12.94 -7.65
C LYS A 42 7.18 -11.95 -7.28
N LEU A 43 6.01 -12.47 -6.94
CA LEU A 43 4.92 -11.69 -6.36
C LEU A 43 5.07 -11.69 -4.84
N THR A 44 5.14 -10.53 -4.22
CA THR A 44 5.26 -10.41 -2.76
C THR A 44 4.06 -9.68 -2.19
N THR A 45 3.52 -10.18 -1.09
CA THR A 45 2.46 -9.50 -0.33
C THR A 45 3.06 -8.85 0.90
N TYR A 46 2.71 -7.58 1.11
CA TYR A 46 3.04 -6.83 2.31
C TYR A 46 1.78 -6.47 3.07
N ARG A 47 1.94 -6.31 4.38
CA ARG A 47 0.99 -5.59 5.23
C ARG A 47 1.62 -4.29 5.67
N VAL A 48 0.94 -3.17 5.42
CA VAL A 48 1.29 -1.89 6.01
C VAL A 48 0.45 -1.64 7.25
N VAL A 49 1.10 -1.19 8.32
CA VAL A 49 0.49 -0.78 9.57
C VAL A 49 0.78 0.70 9.77
N LEU A 50 -0.25 1.52 9.79
CA LEU A 50 -0.17 2.91 10.24
C LEU A 50 -0.48 2.95 11.73
N HIS A 51 0.49 3.41 12.52
CA HIS A 51 0.33 3.68 13.94
C HIS A 51 0.51 5.18 14.18
N THR A 52 -0.48 5.83 14.79
CA THR A 52 -0.51 7.28 15.00
C THR A 52 -0.34 7.65 16.47
N PHE A 53 0.34 8.76 16.70
CA PHE A 53 0.75 9.27 18.02
C PHE A 53 0.36 10.75 18.19
N TRP A 54 -0.69 11.22 17.51
CA TRP A 54 -1.16 12.59 17.66
C TRP A 54 -2.04 12.68 18.91
N THR A 55 -1.39 12.84 20.06
CA THR A 55 -2.03 12.99 21.37
C THR A 55 -1.81 14.39 21.94
N ARG A 56 -2.63 14.78 22.92
CA ARG A 56 -2.47 16.05 23.65
C ARG A 56 -1.12 16.14 24.36
N ASP A 57 -0.62 15.03 24.88
CA ASP A 57 0.63 15.02 25.64
C ASP A 57 1.84 15.31 24.75
N LEU A 58 1.86 14.75 23.53
CA LEU A 58 2.95 14.96 22.58
C LEU A 58 2.79 16.25 21.78
N PHE A 59 1.56 16.65 21.48
CA PHE A 59 1.22 17.84 20.69
C PHE A 59 0.16 18.69 21.40
N PRO A 60 0.50 19.34 22.53
CA PRO A 60 -0.48 20.06 23.35
C PRO A 60 -1.02 21.34 22.68
N LYS A 61 -0.25 21.96 21.78
CA LYS A 61 -0.63 23.23 21.17
C LYS A 61 -1.82 23.04 20.23
N HIS A 62 -2.92 23.70 20.55
CA HIS A 62 -4.17 23.70 19.76
C HIS A 62 -4.74 22.29 19.49
N TYR A 63 -4.47 21.30 20.35
CA TYR A 63 -4.96 19.94 20.13
C TYR A 63 -6.49 19.91 19.93
N PRO A 64 -7.01 19.46 18.77
CA PRO A 64 -8.44 19.50 18.50
C PRO A 64 -9.22 18.49 19.34
N GLU A 65 -10.02 18.97 20.29
CA GLU A 65 -10.84 18.11 21.16
C GLU A 65 -12.25 17.91 20.63
N TRP A 66 -12.80 18.91 19.93
CA TRP A 66 -14.21 18.96 19.56
C TRP A 66 -14.41 19.62 18.19
N ARG A 67 -15.39 19.10 17.44
CA ARG A 67 -15.92 19.67 16.18
C ARG A 67 -14.88 19.98 15.08
N PRO A 68 -14.23 18.97 14.48
CA PRO A 68 -14.15 17.57 14.91
C PRO A 68 -12.97 17.33 15.88
N PRO A 69 -12.99 16.24 16.67
CA PRO A 69 -11.82 15.82 17.43
C PRO A 69 -10.65 15.43 16.49
N ALA A 70 -9.44 15.44 17.02
CA ALA A 70 -8.24 14.95 16.34
C ALA A 70 -8.45 13.50 15.87
N GLN A 71 -8.29 13.27 14.57
CA GLN A 71 -8.49 12.00 13.91
C GLN A 71 -7.71 11.95 12.58
N TRP A 72 -7.78 10.83 11.87
CA TRP A 72 -7.08 10.61 10.60
C TRP A 72 -8.06 10.14 9.53
N SER A 73 -7.82 10.54 8.27
CA SER A 73 -8.58 9.98 7.16
C SER A 73 -8.26 8.50 6.96
N LYS A 74 -8.98 7.85 6.03
CA LYS A 74 -8.51 6.60 5.43
C LYS A 74 -7.07 6.74 4.96
N LEU A 75 -6.30 5.67 5.06
CA LEU A 75 -5.00 5.56 4.42
C LEU A 75 -5.24 5.11 2.97
N ILE A 76 -4.65 5.80 2.01
CA ILE A 76 -4.64 5.33 0.62
C ILE A 76 -3.18 5.17 0.20
N GLY A 77 -2.88 4.05 -0.45
CA GLY A 77 -1.57 3.81 -0.99
C GLY A 77 -1.61 3.01 -2.28
N LYS A 78 -0.47 3.03 -2.96
CA LYS A 78 -0.26 2.37 -4.24
C LYS A 78 1.09 1.70 -4.25
N SER A 79 1.17 0.49 -4.79
CA SER A 79 2.43 -0.07 -5.26
C SER A 79 2.62 0.29 -6.72
N HIS A 80 3.86 0.65 -7.08
CA HIS A 80 4.13 1.22 -8.37
C HIS A 80 5.60 1.12 -8.78
N SER A 81 5.86 1.38 -10.05
CA SER A 81 7.20 1.47 -10.63
C SER A 81 7.78 2.88 -10.43
N ARG A 82 8.99 3.12 -10.96
CA ARG A 82 9.64 4.44 -10.92
C ARG A 82 8.91 5.51 -11.75
N SER A 83 8.03 5.13 -12.67
CA SER A 83 7.34 6.09 -13.55
C SER A 83 6.20 6.84 -12.87
N TYR A 84 5.69 6.31 -11.76
CA TYR A 84 4.59 6.91 -11.00
C TYR A 84 5.10 7.65 -9.75
N SER A 85 4.40 8.71 -9.37
CA SER A 85 4.59 9.42 -8.09
C SER A 85 3.23 9.88 -7.60
N LEU A 86 2.89 9.53 -6.35
CA LEU A 86 1.65 9.98 -5.71
C LEU A 86 1.73 11.45 -5.33
N PHE A 87 2.84 11.84 -4.70
CA PHE A 87 3.18 13.19 -4.30
C PHE A 87 4.70 13.28 -4.17
N ARG A 88 5.28 14.49 -4.20
CA ARG A 88 6.72 14.67 -4.00
C ARG A 88 7.04 15.97 -3.28
N LEU A 89 7.93 15.91 -2.29
CA LEU A 89 8.45 17.10 -1.62
C LEU A 89 9.08 18.06 -2.64
N GLY A 90 8.76 19.34 -2.52
CA GLY A 90 9.22 20.39 -3.43
C GLY A 90 8.47 20.44 -4.77
N GLN A 91 7.45 19.61 -4.99
CA GLN A 91 6.58 19.66 -6.17
C GLN A 91 5.18 20.14 -5.80
N LYS A 92 4.43 20.67 -6.77
CA LYS A 92 3.02 21.05 -6.55
C LYS A 92 2.16 19.80 -6.35
N ALA A 93 1.22 19.85 -5.42
CA ALA A 93 0.22 18.80 -5.27
C ALA A 93 -0.66 18.70 -6.52
N SER A 94 -0.93 17.47 -6.98
CA SER A 94 -1.91 17.23 -8.04
C SER A 94 -3.32 17.62 -7.57
N PRO A 95 -4.30 17.80 -8.48
CA PRO A 95 -5.69 18.08 -8.08
C PRO A 95 -6.27 17.04 -7.12
N GLY A 96 -5.91 15.77 -7.32
CA GLY A 96 -6.33 14.67 -6.43
C GLY A 96 -5.68 14.76 -5.05
N VAL A 97 -4.37 15.02 -4.98
CA VAL A 97 -3.65 15.20 -3.71
C VAL A 97 -4.19 16.41 -2.96
N LYS A 98 -4.49 17.51 -3.65
CA LYS A 98 -5.16 18.69 -3.07
C LYS A 98 -6.51 18.31 -2.44
N ALA A 99 -7.39 17.68 -3.22
CA ALA A 99 -8.72 17.32 -2.74
C ALA A 99 -8.68 16.32 -1.57
N PHE A 100 -7.76 15.35 -1.62
CA PHE A 100 -7.58 14.43 -0.51
C PHE A 100 -7.03 15.14 0.73
N SER A 101 -6.03 16.01 0.56
CA SER A 101 -5.37 16.72 1.64
C SER A 101 -6.25 17.77 2.29
N GLU A 102 -7.23 18.37 1.60
CA GLU A 102 -8.15 19.40 2.15
C GLU A 102 -9.48 18.83 2.66
N ILE A 103 -10.06 17.84 1.98
CA ILE A 103 -11.43 17.37 2.28
C ILE A 103 -11.56 15.84 2.35
N GLY A 104 -10.46 15.09 2.27
CA GLY A 104 -10.46 13.63 2.42
C GLY A 104 -11.08 12.86 1.23
N ARG A 105 -11.29 13.52 0.09
CA ARG A 105 -11.85 12.93 -1.14
C ARG A 105 -10.82 12.06 -1.86
N GLY A 106 -10.73 10.80 -1.44
CA GLY A 106 -9.79 9.84 -2.02
C GLY A 106 -10.17 9.30 -3.39
N ASP A 107 -11.44 9.39 -3.77
CA ASP A 107 -11.95 9.05 -5.10
C ASP A 107 -11.42 9.99 -6.21
N LEU A 108 -10.90 11.16 -5.83
CA LEU A 108 -10.28 12.11 -6.74
C LEU A 108 -8.76 11.93 -6.86
N LEU A 109 -8.16 11.03 -6.08
CA LEU A 109 -6.79 10.61 -6.35
C LEU A 109 -6.78 9.96 -7.72
N GLU A 110 -5.80 10.35 -8.54
CA GLU A 110 -5.72 9.91 -9.94
C GLU A 110 -5.90 8.40 -10.03
N ALA A 111 -6.72 7.93 -10.98
CA ALA A 111 -6.92 6.50 -11.20
C ALA A 111 -5.56 5.81 -11.45
N PRO A 112 -5.43 4.49 -11.18
CA PRO A 112 -4.24 3.73 -11.49
C PRO A 112 -3.83 3.94 -12.96
N GLY A 113 -2.76 4.72 -13.16
CA GLY A 113 -2.17 4.97 -14.46
C GLY A 113 -1.12 3.92 -14.81
N PRO A 114 -0.48 4.03 -15.99
CA PRO A 114 0.63 3.16 -16.35
C PRO A 114 1.72 3.19 -15.27
N GLY A 115 2.12 2.02 -14.80
CA GLY A 115 3.14 1.84 -13.75
C GLY A 115 2.60 1.77 -12.32
N VAL A 116 1.29 1.76 -12.09
CA VAL A 116 0.67 1.35 -10.82
C VAL A 116 0.30 -0.13 -10.91
N PHE A 117 0.63 -0.91 -9.87
CA PHE A 117 0.36 -2.34 -9.82
C PHE A 117 -0.84 -2.68 -8.94
N ASP A 118 -0.86 -2.13 -7.72
CA ASP A 118 -1.94 -2.34 -6.76
C ASP A 118 -2.31 -1.01 -6.09
N GLU A 119 -3.59 -0.86 -5.73
CA GLU A 119 -4.11 0.25 -4.94
C GLU A 119 -4.80 -0.33 -3.70
N PHE A 120 -4.39 0.16 -2.54
CA PHE A 120 -4.85 -0.35 -1.25
C PHE A 120 -5.34 0.77 -0.35
N VAL A 121 -6.31 0.43 0.49
CA VAL A 121 -6.94 1.36 1.42
C VAL A 121 -7.02 0.74 2.79
N ALA A 122 -6.63 1.49 3.83
CA ALA A 122 -6.89 1.12 5.22
C ALA A 122 -8.00 2.03 5.80
N PRO A 123 -8.85 1.51 6.71
CA PRO A 123 -9.86 2.30 7.39
C PRO A 123 -9.31 3.55 8.09
N ALA A 124 -10.15 4.58 8.21
CA ALA A 124 -9.84 5.80 8.96
C ALA A 124 -9.64 5.51 10.46
N ILE A 125 -8.81 6.33 11.13
CA ILE A 125 -8.62 6.25 12.59
C ILE A 125 -9.43 7.38 13.22
N PRO A 126 -10.49 7.09 14.01
CA PRO A 126 -11.41 8.11 14.53
C PRO A 126 -10.84 8.94 15.70
N THR A 127 -9.59 8.68 16.10
CA THR A 127 -8.89 9.29 17.22
C THR A 127 -7.47 9.70 16.81
N GLY A 128 -6.87 10.66 17.51
CA GLY A 128 -5.53 11.16 17.18
C GLY A 128 -4.41 10.12 17.36
N ALA A 129 -4.60 9.17 18.28
CA ALA A 129 -3.77 7.98 18.39
C ALA A 129 -4.59 6.71 18.14
N GLY A 130 -4.02 5.79 17.37
CA GLY A 130 -4.66 4.54 16.99
C GLY A 130 -3.86 3.81 15.93
N ARG A 131 -4.45 2.72 15.42
CA ARG A 131 -3.81 1.86 14.42
C ARG A 131 -4.79 1.47 13.33
N THR A 132 -4.31 1.44 12.10
CA THR A 132 -5.02 0.87 10.95
C THR A 132 -4.04 0.10 10.07
N GLU A 133 -4.53 -0.84 9.26
CA GLU A 133 -3.67 -1.65 8.41
C GLU A 133 -4.36 -2.04 7.09
N ALA A 134 -3.54 -2.29 6.08
CA ALA A 134 -3.96 -2.79 4.78
C ALA A 134 -2.91 -3.77 4.24
N GLN A 135 -3.35 -4.66 3.34
CA GLN A 135 -2.45 -5.52 2.58
C GLN A 135 -2.38 -5.03 1.14
N PHE A 136 -1.24 -5.27 0.51
CA PHE A 136 -1.01 -4.92 -0.89
C PHE A 136 0.03 -5.81 -1.52
N PHE A 137 0.01 -5.86 -2.85
CA PHE A 137 0.92 -6.64 -3.66
C PHE A 137 2.02 -5.78 -4.28
N VAL A 138 3.20 -6.36 -4.43
CA VAL A 138 4.35 -5.79 -5.16
C VAL A 138 5.00 -6.88 -6.00
N ASP A 139 5.64 -6.47 -7.09
CA ASP A 139 6.45 -7.34 -7.96
C ASP A 139 7.81 -6.68 -8.27
N GLY A 140 8.69 -7.36 -8.98
CA GLY A 140 10.02 -6.81 -9.31
C GLY A 140 10.00 -5.54 -10.18
N ASN A 141 8.94 -5.28 -10.93
CA ASN A 141 8.77 -4.07 -11.74
C ASN A 141 8.13 -2.91 -10.96
N HIS A 142 7.40 -3.22 -9.88
CA HIS A 142 6.59 -2.31 -9.06
C HIS A 142 6.97 -2.42 -7.58
N SER A 143 8.27 -2.34 -7.30
CA SER A 143 8.83 -2.49 -5.96
C SER A 143 8.68 -1.28 -5.04
N ARG A 144 8.09 -0.17 -5.52
CA ARG A 144 7.91 1.05 -4.74
C ARG A 144 6.51 1.15 -4.17
N VAL A 145 6.41 1.76 -3.00
CA VAL A 145 5.14 2.09 -2.37
C VAL A 145 5.08 3.59 -2.07
N SER A 146 3.95 4.20 -2.39
CA SER A 146 3.57 5.55 -1.95
C SER A 146 2.23 5.49 -1.25
N LEU A 147 2.08 6.25 -0.16
CA LEU A 147 0.85 6.28 0.61
C LEU A 147 0.66 7.61 1.32
N MET A 148 -0.58 7.94 1.65
CA MET A 148 -0.90 9.17 2.39
C MET A 148 -2.17 9.04 3.24
N SER A 149 -2.23 9.81 4.32
CA SER A 149 -3.41 9.99 5.18
C SER A 149 -3.50 11.44 5.66
N ARG A 150 -4.67 12.07 5.54
CA ARG A 150 -4.94 13.45 5.96
C ARG A 150 -5.04 13.55 7.48
N ILE A 151 -4.47 14.62 8.03
CA ILE A 151 -4.62 15.04 9.42
C ILE A 151 -5.98 15.75 9.54
N ILE A 152 -6.85 15.33 10.46
CA ILE A 152 -8.20 15.90 10.60
C ILE A 152 -8.40 16.42 12.03
N PRO A 153 -8.81 17.67 12.22
CA PRO A 153 -8.93 18.73 11.21
C PRO A 153 -7.56 19.30 10.84
N SER A 154 -7.42 19.75 9.59
CA SER A 154 -6.29 20.58 9.14
C SER A 154 -6.69 21.37 7.88
N PRO A 155 -5.96 22.42 7.52
CA PRO A 155 -6.13 23.12 6.24
C PRO A 155 -5.90 22.13 5.07
N ASP A 156 -4.67 21.70 4.89
CA ASP A 156 -4.23 20.81 3.80
C ASP A 156 -3.11 19.86 4.25
N TRP A 157 -3.07 19.50 5.53
CA TRP A 157 -1.98 18.74 6.12
C TRP A 157 -2.21 17.22 6.07
N PHE A 158 -1.15 16.47 5.81
CA PHE A 158 -1.18 15.02 5.71
C PHE A 158 0.12 14.39 6.19
N ILE A 159 0.12 13.08 6.39
CA ILE A 159 1.33 12.25 6.53
C ILE A 159 1.41 11.31 5.35
N GLY A 160 2.62 10.90 4.96
CA GLY A 160 2.78 9.97 3.85
C GLY A 160 4.22 9.59 3.58
N ILE A 161 4.37 8.68 2.62
CA ILE A 161 5.65 8.21 2.10
C ILE A 161 5.59 8.33 0.58
N ASP A 162 6.62 8.91 -0.03
CA ASP A 162 6.81 8.98 -1.49
C ASP A 162 7.83 7.91 -1.93
N SER A 163 7.38 7.00 -2.81
CA SER A 163 8.23 6.14 -3.63
C SER A 163 9.24 5.28 -2.85
N PHE A 164 8.88 4.79 -1.66
CA PHE A 164 9.78 3.95 -0.85
C PHE A 164 9.97 2.59 -1.50
N ASN A 165 11.22 2.17 -1.68
CA ASN A 165 11.55 0.92 -2.35
C ASN A 165 11.63 -0.24 -1.34
N LEU A 166 10.75 -1.24 -1.49
CA LEU A 166 10.67 -2.41 -0.61
C LEU A 166 11.62 -3.55 -1.02
N CYS A 167 12.31 -3.41 -2.16
CA CYS A 167 13.32 -4.35 -2.61
C CYS A 167 14.67 -3.66 -2.80
N VAL A 168 15.69 -4.15 -2.12
CA VAL A 168 17.06 -3.61 -2.14
C VAL A 168 18.02 -4.74 -2.49
N ASP A 169 18.88 -4.51 -3.48
CA ASP A 169 19.89 -5.48 -3.93
C ASP A 169 19.30 -6.88 -4.21
N GLY A 170 18.18 -6.92 -4.94
CA GLY A 170 17.47 -8.15 -5.30
C GLY A 170 16.65 -8.80 -4.17
N ASN A 171 16.65 -8.24 -2.97
CA ASN A 171 16.02 -8.82 -1.78
C ASN A 171 14.85 -7.98 -1.27
N TRP A 172 13.72 -8.64 -0.98
CA TRP A 172 12.54 -8.04 -0.36
C TRP A 172 12.73 -7.87 1.15
N LEU A 173 12.54 -6.65 1.65
CA LEU A 173 12.68 -6.33 3.07
C LEU A 173 11.63 -7.07 3.92
N ASP A 174 12.06 -7.84 4.92
CA ASP A 174 11.11 -8.59 5.78
C ASP A 174 10.25 -7.67 6.64
N THR A 175 10.85 -6.65 7.26
CA THR A 175 10.13 -5.65 8.06
C THR A 175 10.90 -4.34 8.08
N ILE A 176 10.18 -3.22 7.92
CA ILE A 176 10.74 -1.88 8.06
C ILE A 176 9.72 -0.95 8.72
N THR A 177 10.17 -0.13 9.66
CA THR A 177 9.37 0.90 10.32
C THR A 177 9.94 2.27 9.98
N ILE A 178 9.08 3.16 9.50
CA ILE A 178 9.44 4.50 9.04
C ILE A 178 8.65 5.51 9.86
N GLU A 179 9.36 6.36 10.60
CA GLU A 179 8.79 7.55 11.24
C GLU A 179 8.48 8.60 10.18
N VAL A 180 7.31 9.22 10.27
CA VAL A 180 6.88 10.27 9.35
C VAL A 180 6.55 11.57 10.08
N ASP A 181 6.69 12.66 9.35
CA ASP A 181 6.38 14.01 9.82
C ASP A 181 5.12 14.53 9.12
N PRO A 182 4.43 15.52 9.72
CA PRO A 182 3.37 16.22 9.02
C PRO A 182 3.92 16.95 7.79
N LEU A 183 3.18 16.87 6.70
CA LEU A 183 3.43 17.53 5.43
C LEU A 183 2.30 18.50 5.15
N ASP A 184 2.64 19.60 4.49
CA ASP A 184 1.71 20.62 3.99
C ASP A 184 1.62 20.47 2.46
N ALA A 185 0.40 20.49 1.91
CA ALA A 185 0.19 20.30 0.46
C ALA A 185 0.48 21.57 -0.36
N GLY A 186 0.58 22.73 0.28
CA GLY A 186 0.81 24.03 -0.35
C GLY A 186 -0.43 24.58 -1.05
N THR A 187 -1.64 24.20 -0.62
CA THR A 187 -2.91 24.54 -1.27
C THR A 187 -3.84 25.39 -0.40
N ASP A 188 -3.63 25.43 0.93
CA ASP A 188 -4.34 26.29 1.89
C ASP A 188 -3.34 27.02 2.84
N ASN A 189 -3.62 28.27 3.19
CA ASN A 189 -2.77 29.12 4.02
C ASN A 189 -3.12 29.08 5.53
N GLY A 190 -4.03 28.19 5.95
CA GLY A 190 -4.42 28.06 7.34
C GLY A 190 -3.23 27.75 8.27
N PHE A 191 -3.08 28.50 9.36
CA PHE A 191 -1.98 28.27 10.32
C PHE A 191 -2.32 27.26 11.43
N THR A 192 -3.60 26.98 11.63
CA THR A 192 -4.09 26.15 12.73
C THR A 192 -4.96 25.01 12.22
N PHE A 193 -5.07 23.93 12.98
CA PHE A 193 -5.89 22.75 12.64
C PHE A 193 -7.33 23.11 12.19
N THR A 194 -7.96 24.07 12.85
CA THR A 194 -9.34 24.50 12.59
C THR A 194 -9.42 25.86 11.90
N ALA A 195 -8.36 26.28 11.19
CA ALA A 195 -8.41 27.53 10.43
C ALA A 195 -9.50 27.46 9.35
N PRO A 196 -10.20 28.58 9.05
CA PRO A 196 -11.07 28.64 7.89
C PRO A 196 -10.26 28.42 6.60
N ASN A 197 -10.91 27.88 5.58
CA ASN A 197 -10.28 27.67 4.27
C ASN A 197 -9.75 29.00 3.72
N TRP A 198 -8.47 29.00 3.35
CA TRP A 198 -7.81 30.15 2.73
C TRP A 198 -6.85 29.68 1.63
N ALA A 199 -7.41 29.44 0.44
CA ALA A 199 -6.66 28.96 -0.72
C ALA A 199 -5.33 29.72 -0.99
N THR A 200 -4.27 28.95 -1.23
CA THR A 200 -2.94 29.44 -1.59
C THR A 200 -2.88 29.80 -3.07
N SER A 201 -2.62 31.08 -3.38
CA SER A 201 -2.53 31.60 -4.74
C SER A 201 -1.30 32.49 -4.94
N PRO A 202 -0.35 32.12 -5.82
CA PRO A 202 -0.31 30.88 -6.59
C PRO A 202 -0.09 29.64 -5.70
N GLN A 203 -0.51 28.46 -6.15
CA GLN A 203 -0.31 27.21 -5.41
C GLN A 203 1.18 27.00 -5.07
N GLY A 204 1.43 26.70 -3.79
CA GLY A 204 2.74 26.35 -3.27
C GLY A 204 3.18 24.93 -3.66
N VAL A 205 4.27 24.49 -3.06
CA VAL A 205 4.79 23.13 -3.20
C VAL A 205 4.54 22.34 -1.94
N ILE A 206 4.57 21.02 -2.01
CA ILE A 206 4.49 20.16 -0.84
C ILE A 206 5.78 20.32 -0.04
N TYR A 207 5.67 20.56 1.26
CA TYR A 207 6.83 20.70 2.14
C TYR A 207 6.61 20.04 3.49
N ARG A 208 7.71 19.71 4.17
CA ARG A 208 7.68 19.13 5.51
C ARG A 208 7.42 20.21 6.55
N ILE A 209 6.42 20.00 7.39
CA ILE A 209 6.18 20.81 8.57
C ILE A 209 7.15 20.34 9.66
N THR A 210 7.83 21.28 10.29
CA THR A 210 8.78 21.03 11.38
C THR A 210 8.41 21.90 12.58
N SER A 211 9.10 21.68 13.70
CA SER A 211 8.92 22.48 14.92
C SER A 211 9.15 24.00 14.71
N ARG A 212 9.86 24.39 13.66
CA ARG A 212 10.24 25.79 13.38
C ARG A 212 9.83 26.29 12.00
N TYR A 213 9.25 25.43 11.15
CA TYR A 213 8.84 25.77 9.79
C TYR A 213 7.46 25.18 9.49
N PRO A 214 6.47 26.00 9.06
CA PRO A 214 6.56 27.44 8.84
C PRO A 214 6.74 28.21 10.16
N SER A 215 7.52 29.29 10.12
CA SER A 215 7.93 30.04 11.31
C SER A 215 6.87 31.08 11.71
N HIS A 216 5.69 30.62 12.09
CA HIS A 216 4.59 31.50 12.51
C HIS A 216 4.16 31.19 13.96
N PRO A 217 4.08 32.19 14.87
CA PRO A 217 3.72 31.96 16.28
C PRO A 217 2.38 31.24 16.47
N ALA A 218 1.40 31.50 15.61
CA ALA A 218 0.09 30.83 15.65
C ALA A 218 0.11 29.41 15.06
N GLY A 219 1.20 29.00 14.40
CA GLY A 219 1.30 27.69 13.75
C GLY A 219 1.07 26.53 14.72
N SER A 220 0.14 25.63 14.41
CA SER A 220 -0.19 24.48 15.28
C SER A 220 1.02 23.60 15.60
N PHE A 221 1.92 23.40 14.64
CA PHE A 221 3.16 22.64 14.81
C PHE A 221 4.39 23.51 15.13
N TYR A 222 4.20 24.80 15.41
CA TYR A 222 5.31 25.69 15.77
C TYR A 222 5.65 25.59 17.27
N TYR A 223 6.72 24.87 17.57
CA TYR A 223 7.30 24.65 18.90
C TYR A 223 8.77 25.11 18.92
N PRO A 224 9.05 26.41 19.11
CA PRO A 224 10.39 26.99 18.89
C PRO A 224 11.49 26.37 19.77
N TYR A 225 11.12 25.88 20.95
CA TYR A 225 12.03 25.29 21.93
C TYR A 225 12.33 23.80 21.65
N LEU A 226 11.57 23.14 20.78
CA LEU A 226 11.87 21.78 20.37
C LEU A 226 12.92 21.78 19.24
N LYS A 227 13.84 20.82 19.28
CA LYS A 227 14.81 20.59 18.19
C LYS A 227 14.13 19.95 16.98
N ARG A 228 13.22 19.00 17.24
CA ARG A 228 12.39 18.30 16.25
C ARG A 228 11.04 18.00 16.87
N LEU A 229 10.01 17.82 16.03
CA LEU A 229 8.72 17.34 16.53
C LEU A 229 8.87 15.91 17.06
N PRO A 230 8.09 15.51 18.08
CA PRO A 230 7.88 14.10 18.37
C PRO A 230 7.34 13.37 17.13
N PRO A 231 7.55 12.04 17.00
CA PRO A 231 6.93 11.29 15.92
C PRO A 231 5.41 11.41 15.97
N ILE A 232 4.78 11.85 14.89
CA ILE A 232 3.32 11.96 14.82
C ILE A 232 2.67 10.64 14.38
N ALA A 233 3.39 9.84 13.60
CA ALA A 233 2.98 8.52 13.14
C ALA A 233 4.18 7.70 12.64
N THR A 234 3.97 6.39 12.52
CA THR A 234 4.88 5.46 11.87
C THR A 234 4.14 4.58 10.87
N PHE A 235 4.79 4.29 9.74
CA PHE A 235 4.38 3.22 8.84
C PHE A 235 5.30 2.02 9.03
N GLN A 236 4.73 0.86 9.33
CA GLN A 236 5.45 -0.40 9.39
C GLN A 236 5.03 -1.29 8.23
N PHE A 237 5.97 -1.65 7.38
CA PHE A 237 5.77 -2.61 6.30
C PHE A 237 6.29 -3.97 6.75
N ILE A 238 5.47 -5.01 6.64
CA ILE A 238 5.78 -6.37 7.05
C ILE A 238 5.52 -7.28 5.86
N LYS A 239 6.56 -7.96 5.36
CA LYS A 239 6.41 -8.97 4.32
C LYS A 239 5.60 -10.13 4.89
N THR A 240 4.49 -10.49 4.25
CA THR A 240 3.62 -11.57 4.72
C THR A 240 3.86 -12.85 3.94
N ARG A 241 3.99 -12.77 2.62
CA ARG A 241 4.20 -13.92 1.73
C ARG A 241 5.00 -13.50 0.50
N GLU A 242 5.75 -14.46 -0.04
CA GLU A 242 6.47 -14.37 -1.31
C GLU A 242 6.05 -15.58 -2.14
N TYR A 243 5.61 -15.34 -3.38
CA TYR A 243 5.17 -16.35 -4.32
C TYR A 243 6.11 -16.35 -5.52
N GLU A 244 6.56 -17.54 -5.89
CA GLU A 244 7.31 -17.80 -7.12
C GLU A 244 6.43 -18.64 -8.04
N LEU A 245 6.46 -18.35 -9.33
CA LEU A 245 5.86 -19.23 -10.33
C LEU A 245 6.65 -20.54 -10.33
N ASN A 246 6.05 -21.63 -9.86
CA ASN A 246 6.58 -22.96 -10.12
C ASN A 246 6.52 -23.20 -11.63
N GLU A 247 7.59 -23.74 -12.22
CA GLU A 247 7.74 -24.01 -13.65
C GLU A 247 6.45 -24.60 -14.27
N VAL A 248 6.07 -24.07 -15.43
CA VAL A 248 4.95 -24.56 -16.22
C VAL A 248 5.25 -26.00 -16.64
N PHE A 249 4.52 -26.97 -16.08
CA PHE A 249 4.59 -28.36 -16.55
C PHE A 249 4.21 -28.39 -18.03
N HIS A 250 5.20 -28.63 -18.90
CA HIS A 250 4.94 -28.96 -20.30
C HIS A 250 4.29 -30.36 -20.35
N HIS A 251 2.96 -30.42 -20.43
CA HIS A 251 2.19 -31.67 -20.61
C HIS A 251 2.45 -32.39 -21.95
N SER A 252 3.53 -32.09 -22.68
CA SER A 252 3.81 -32.68 -23.98
C SER A 252 4.66 -33.96 -23.96
N GLU A 253 5.12 -34.44 -22.79
CA GLU A 253 6.08 -35.58 -22.74
C GLU A 253 5.62 -36.84 -21.98
N ASP A 254 4.43 -36.88 -21.38
CA ASP A 254 3.96 -38.06 -20.62
C ASP A 254 3.11 -39.07 -21.42
N ASP A 255 3.00 -38.90 -22.74
CA ASP A 255 2.18 -39.77 -23.60
C ASP A 255 2.90 -41.04 -24.10
N LYS A 256 4.02 -41.43 -23.49
CA LYS A 256 4.78 -42.62 -23.94
C LYS A 256 4.99 -43.66 -22.85
N ARG A 257 4.30 -44.78 -23.09
CA ARG A 257 4.68 -46.18 -22.81
C ARG A 257 4.00 -46.81 -21.59
N TYR A 258 2.76 -47.25 -21.80
CA TYR A 258 2.30 -48.51 -21.20
C TYR A 258 2.82 -49.65 -22.09
N ASP A 259 3.93 -50.27 -21.71
CA ASP A 259 4.30 -51.58 -22.24
C ASP A 259 3.27 -52.60 -21.70
N LEU A 260 2.36 -53.04 -22.56
CA LEU A 260 1.44 -54.14 -22.26
C LEU A 260 2.23 -55.44 -22.11
N VAL A 261 2.50 -55.84 -20.87
CA VAL A 261 2.96 -57.20 -20.57
C VAL A 261 1.76 -58.13 -20.74
N ASN A 262 1.74 -58.90 -21.83
CA ASN A 262 0.83 -60.03 -21.99
C ASN A 262 1.13 -61.08 -20.91
N LEU A 263 0.23 -61.22 -19.96
CA LEU A 263 0.17 -62.36 -19.04
C LEU A 263 -1.14 -63.11 -19.33
N ASP A 264 -1.01 -64.18 -20.10
CA ASP A 264 -2.01 -65.24 -20.18
C ASP A 264 -2.15 -65.89 -18.80
N GLN A 265 -3.32 -65.74 -18.18
CA GLN A 265 -4.19 -66.80 -17.64
C GLN A 265 -5.07 -66.29 -16.48
N SER A 266 -6.39 -66.44 -16.70
CA SER A 266 -7.42 -66.77 -15.70
C SER A 266 -7.53 -65.86 -14.47
N ASN A 267 -8.46 -64.89 -14.50
CA ASN A 267 -9.55 -64.80 -13.51
C ASN A 267 -10.56 -63.71 -13.89
N THR A 268 -11.82 -64.09 -13.93
CA THR A 268 -13.00 -63.25 -14.20
C THR A 268 -13.21 -62.27 -13.05
N ILE A 269 -13.17 -60.97 -13.32
CA ILE A 269 -13.69 -59.92 -12.41
C ILE A 269 -14.77 -59.15 -13.18
N SER A 270 -15.98 -59.18 -12.65
CA SER A 270 -17.17 -58.52 -13.20
C SER A 270 -17.03 -57.00 -13.16
N VAL A 271 -17.04 -56.37 -14.34
CA VAL A 271 -17.13 -54.92 -14.50
C VAL A 271 -18.55 -54.47 -14.12
N ILE A 272 -18.67 -53.73 -13.01
CA ILE A 272 -19.94 -53.14 -12.55
C ILE A 272 -20.23 -51.87 -13.38
N ASN A 273 -21.44 -51.83 -13.96
CA ASN A 273 -21.96 -50.79 -14.84
C ASN A 273 -22.24 -49.49 -14.06
N SER A 274 -21.19 -48.74 -13.73
CA SER A 274 -21.25 -47.54 -12.87
C SER A 274 -21.97 -46.33 -13.50
N ASN A 275 -22.37 -46.41 -14.77
CA ASN A 275 -23.01 -45.31 -15.48
C ASN A 275 -24.53 -45.24 -15.26
N ASN A 276 -25.17 -46.34 -14.89
CA ASN A 276 -26.63 -46.37 -14.71
C ASN A 276 -27.07 -45.83 -13.33
N ASP A 277 -26.27 -46.10 -12.30
CA ASP A 277 -26.60 -45.73 -10.92
C ASP A 277 -26.53 -44.21 -10.69
N ILE A 278 -25.53 -43.55 -11.30
CA ILE A 278 -25.35 -42.09 -11.22
C ILE A 278 -26.53 -41.35 -11.88
N GLN A 279 -27.09 -41.91 -12.95
CA GLN A 279 -28.20 -41.31 -13.68
C GLN A 279 -29.53 -41.45 -12.93
N LEU A 280 -29.73 -42.55 -12.22
CA LEU A 280 -30.87 -42.78 -11.32
C LEU A 280 -30.84 -41.84 -10.10
N GLU A 281 -29.65 -41.54 -9.57
CA GLU A 281 -29.48 -40.66 -8.40
C GLU A 281 -29.77 -39.18 -8.73
N MET A 282 -29.31 -38.70 -9.89
CA MET A 282 -29.65 -37.34 -10.39
C MET A 282 -31.15 -37.15 -10.64
N GLU A 283 -31.86 -38.16 -11.13
CA GLU A 283 -33.31 -38.09 -11.33
C GLU A 283 -34.11 -38.15 -10.01
N ALA A 284 -33.54 -38.76 -8.96
CA ALA A 284 -34.14 -38.78 -7.64
C ALA A 284 -34.01 -37.40 -6.96
N GLU A 285 -32.83 -36.77 -7.01
CA GLU A 285 -32.62 -35.43 -6.44
C GLU A 285 -33.49 -34.36 -7.13
N ARG A 286 -33.62 -34.43 -8.46
CA ARG A 286 -34.47 -33.50 -9.22
C ARG A 286 -35.95 -33.60 -8.79
N ARG A 287 -36.46 -34.81 -8.56
CA ARG A 287 -37.84 -35.03 -8.06
C ARG A 287 -38.03 -34.53 -6.63
N GLU A 288 -37.02 -34.67 -5.77
CA GLU A 288 -37.09 -34.15 -4.41
C GLU A 288 -37.13 -32.62 -4.37
N GLN A 289 -36.34 -31.95 -5.21
CA GLN A 289 -36.36 -30.49 -5.33
C GLN A 289 -37.72 -29.97 -5.83
N GLU A 290 -38.34 -30.66 -6.78
CA GLU A 290 -39.64 -30.30 -7.34
C GLU A 290 -40.77 -30.44 -6.30
N MET A 291 -40.74 -31.49 -5.47
CA MET A 291 -41.68 -31.64 -4.35
C MET A 291 -41.49 -30.56 -3.28
N ARG A 292 -40.24 -30.19 -2.94
CA ARG A 292 -39.98 -29.11 -1.97
C ARG A 292 -40.51 -27.76 -2.47
N LEU A 293 -40.39 -27.48 -3.77
CA LEU A 293 -40.92 -26.27 -4.38
C LEU A 293 -42.46 -26.24 -4.35
N GLN A 294 -43.11 -27.37 -4.65
CA GLN A 294 -44.57 -27.50 -4.57
C GLN A 294 -45.08 -27.35 -3.13
N GLN A 295 -44.36 -27.90 -2.15
CA GLN A 295 -44.73 -27.79 -0.73
C GLN A 295 -44.62 -26.34 -0.23
N GLN A 296 -43.60 -25.59 -0.66
CA GLN A 296 -43.45 -24.16 -0.35
C GLN A 296 -44.55 -23.30 -0.99
N LEU A 297 -44.98 -23.64 -2.21
CA LEU A 297 -46.10 -22.97 -2.89
C LEU A 297 -47.44 -23.28 -2.20
N ALA A 298 -47.66 -24.50 -1.73
CA ALA A 298 -48.88 -24.89 -1.02
C ALA A 298 -49.04 -24.19 0.34
N THR A 299 -47.94 -23.88 1.04
CA THR A 299 -47.97 -23.17 2.34
C THR A 299 -48.23 -21.65 2.25
N LYS A 300 -48.30 -21.05 1.05
CA LYS A 300 -48.46 -19.60 0.86
C LYS A 300 -49.88 -19.12 0.47
N LEU A 301 -50.89 -19.99 0.43
CA LEU A 301 -52.28 -19.58 0.17
C LEU A 301 -53.12 -19.43 1.47
N PRO A 302 -53.71 -18.26 1.75
CA PRO A 302 -54.59 -18.06 2.89
C PRO A 302 -56.01 -18.64 2.64
N SER A 303 -56.56 -19.32 3.65
CA SER A 303 -57.92 -19.86 3.65
C SER A 303 -58.96 -18.74 3.74
N ALA A 304 -59.81 -18.60 2.71
CA ALA A 304 -60.93 -17.66 2.70
C ALA A 304 -62.19 -18.34 3.27
N THR A 305 -62.53 -18.04 4.52
CA THR A 305 -63.84 -18.38 5.11
C THR A 305 -64.86 -17.28 4.82
N LEU A 306 -65.90 -17.64 4.06
CA LEU A 306 -67.10 -16.85 3.78
C LEU A 306 -67.97 -16.69 5.04
N THR A 307 -68.28 -15.46 5.45
CA THR A 307 -69.33 -15.14 6.44
C THR A 307 -70.55 -14.53 5.74
N PRO A 308 -71.80 -14.92 6.09
CA PRO A 308 -73.01 -14.37 5.47
C PRO A 308 -73.42 -13.01 6.08
N PRO A 309 -74.22 -12.18 5.37
CA PRO A 309 -74.55 -10.82 5.79
C PRO A 309 -75.72 -10.77 6.80
N PRO A 310 -75.82 -9.72 7.64
CA PRO A 310 -76.94 -9.54 8.56
C PRO A 310 -78.13 -8.81 7.88
N PRO A 311 -79.36 -8.96 8.42
CA PRO A 311 -80.57 -8.38 7.84
C PRO A 311 -80.81 -6.92 8.26
N LEU A 312 -81.64 -6.25 7.46
CA LEU A 312 -82.01 -4.84 7.51
C LEU A 312 -83.22 -4.53 8.43
N ALA A 313 -83.17 -3.33 9.04
CA ALA A 313 -84.26 -2.52 9.61
C ALA A 313 -84.73 -2.89 11.05
N LEU A 314 -85.17 -1.98 11.94
CA LEU A 314 -85.93 -0.71 11.82
C LEU A 314 -85.62 0.24 13.00
N ALA A 315 -85.89 1.54 12.81
CA ALA A 315 -85.89 2.60 13.82
C ALA A 315 -87.03 2.43 14.87
N PRO A 316 -87.00 3.21 15.96
CA PRO A 316 -87.67 4.52 15.93
C PRO A 316 -86.77 5.71 16.28
#